data_AF-A0A1E1WSW1-F1
#
_entry.id   AF-A0A1E1WSW1-F1
#
_cell.length_a   1.000
_cell.length_b   1.000
_cell.length_c   1.000
_cell.angle_alpha   90.00
_cell.angle_beta   90.00
_cell.angle_gamma   90.00
#
_symmetry.space_group_name_H-M   'P 1'
#
loop_
_entity.id
_entity.type
_entity.pdbx_description
1 polymer ?
#
loop_
_entity_poly.entity_id
_entity_poly.type
_entity_poly.pdbx_seq_one_letter_code
_entity_poly.pdbx_strand_id
1 'polypeptide(L)'
;MLKRSYDLSLYVNTPDLNITSGYMVNDNIVNVFFIHLSLREHLVTMFPEVSFSLDHNTLRVTSRLRKLFIDAEYIIYRNTSNIIYDVFKPYANSPFSYAQVAKRGSATIIGAGCNMISQSIVQMVGVSLRVGSTSVRITGCQFTVEIYSDKYKTPPVVAPYFSPQQSKDLEKLIANSQLEEIAARLQG
;
A
#
# COMPACT_ATOMS: atom_id res chain seq x y z
N MET A 1 -17.20 23.90 33.42
CA MET A 1 -17.12 22.48 33.00
C MET A 1 -16.15 22.40 31.82
N LEU A 2 -14.89 22.01 32.06
CA LEU A 2 -13.86 21.94 31.01
C LEU A 2 -13.79 20.50 30.50
N LYS A 3 -14.23 20.26 29.26
CA LYS A 3 -14.06 19.01 28.53
C LYS A 3 -12.57 18.87 28.21
N ARG A 4 -11.85 18.00 28.92
CA ARG A 4 -10.49 17.58 28.52
C ARG A 4 -10.64 16.58 27.37
N SER A 5 -10.34 17.01 26.16
CA SER A 5 -10.03 16.13 25.03
C SER A 5 -8.61 15.64 25.23
N TYR A 6 -8.41 14.33 25.38
CA TYR A 6 -7.09 13.73 25.31
C TYR A 6 -6.84 13.37 23.84
N ASP A 7 -5.99 14.14 23.16
CA ASP A 7 -5.47 13.76 21.84
C ASP A 7 -4.45 12.64 22.03
N LEU A 8 -4.89 11.41 21.78
CA LEU A 8 -4.01 10.24 21.73
C LEU A 8 -3.33 10.23 20.35
N SER A 9 -2.19 10.91 20.24
CA SER A 9 -1.36 10.86 19.03
C SER A 9 -0.53 9.57 19.03
N LEU A 10 -1.02 8.53 18.35
CA LEU A 10 -0.27 7.29 18.12
C LEU A 10 0.73 7.52 16.97
N TYR A 11 2.01 7.73 17.32
CA TYR A 11 3.09 7.76 16.34
C TYR A 11 3.53 6.33 16.06
N VAL A 12 3.58 5.93 14.77
CA VAL A 12 4.00 4.58 14.39
C VAL A 12 5.52 4.46 14.50
N ASN A 13 6.41 4.49 13.52
CA ASN A 13 7.87 4.22 13.63
C ASN A 13 8.28 2.86 13.12
N THR A 14 7.99 2.63 11.83
CA THR A 14 8.25 1.37 11.11
C THR A 14 9.64 1.36 10.46
N PRO A 15 10.46 0.30 10.63
CA PRO A 15 11.46 -0.06 9.64
C PRO A 15 10.78 -0.52 8.34
N ASP A 16 11.49 -0.48 7.20
CA ASP A 16 10.95 -0.87 5.89
C ASP A 16 10.30 -2.26 5.93
N LEU A 17 8.97 -2.30 5.79
CA LEU A 17 8.20 -3.53 5.94
C LEU A 17 8.00 -4.22 4.59
N ASN A 18 8.56 -5.41 4.44
CA ASN A 18 8.44 -6.21 3.21
C ASN A 18 6.99 -6.64 2.99
N ILE A 19 6.42 -6.24 1.86
CA ILE A 19 5.05 -6.58 1.44
C ILE A 19 5.04 -7.89 0.66
N THR A 20 5.91 -8.02 -0.34
CA THR A 20 6.07 -9.24 -1.15
C THR A 20 7.41 -9.23 -1.87
N SER A 21 7.96 -10.41 -2.14
CA SER A 21 9.17 -10.57 -2.95
C SER A 21 8.94 -10.25 -4.43
N GLY A 22 7.69 -10.34 -4.91
CA GLY A 22 7.36 -10.07 -6.30
C GLY A 22 5.88 -9.76 -6.56
N TYR A 23 5.63 -8.91 -7.55
CA TYR A 23 4.30 -8.58 -8.07
C TYR A 23 4.37 -8.32 -9.58
N MET A 24 3.60 -9.08 -10.37
CA MET A 24 3.61 -8.98 -11.83
C MET A 24 2.39 -8.25 -12.35
N VAL A 25 2.62 -7.28 -13.24
CA VAL A 25 1.58 -6.51 -13.93
C VAL A 25 1.76 -6.68 -15.44
N ASN A 26 0.67 -7.01 -16.12
CA ASN A 26 0.60 -6.97 -17.57
C ASN A 26 -0.35 -5.83 -17.97
N ASP A 27 0.14 -4.86 -18.72
CA ASP A 27 -0.63 -3.70 -19.21
C ASP A 27 -1.05 -3.84 -20.69
N ASN A 28 -0.91 -5.04 -21.25
CA ASN A 28 -1.10 -5.42 -22.65
C ASN A 28 -0.07 -4.85 -23.64
N ILE A 29 0.90 -4.06 -23.18
CA ILE A 29 2.01 -3.52 -23.98
C ILE A 29 3.33 -4.15 -23.51
N VAL A 30 3.54 -4.19 -22.20
CA VAL A 30 4.68 -4.79 -21.53
C VAL A 30 4.22 -5.61 -20.31
N ASN A 31 5.06 -6.55 -19.91
CA ASN A 31 4.95 -7.15 -18.59
C ASN A 31 5.98 -6.48 -17.68
N VAL A 32 5.56 -6.02 -16.52
CA VAL A 32 6.41 -5.42 -15.50
C VAL A 32 6.38 -6.32 -14.27
N PHE A 33 7.56 -6.75 -13.84
CA PHE A 33 7.73 -7.49 -12.61
C PHE A 33 8.37 -6.58 -11.57
N PHE A 34 7.60 -6.21 -10.56
CA PHE A 34 8.07 -5.50 -9.39
C PHE A 34 8.67 -6.49 -8.40
N ILE A 35 9.82 -6.17 -7.83
CA ILE A 35 10.64 -7.02 -6.97
C ILE A 35 10.90 -6.28 -5.66
N HIS A 36 10.93 -7.02 -4.55
CA HIS A 36 11.21 -6.49 -3.22
C HIS A 36 10.31 -5.31 -2.86
N LEU A 37 8.99 -5.53 -2.89
CA LEU A 37 8.04 -4.49 -2.52
C LEU A 37 8.15 -4.23 -1.03
N SER A 38 8.55 -3.03 -0.64
CA SER A 38 8.68 -2.60 0.76
C SER A 38 7.91 -1.31 1.01
N LEU A 39 7.33 -1.16 2.20
CA LEU A 39 6.67 0.08 2.58
C LEU A 39 7.70 1.13 3.04
N ARG A 40 7.80 2.25 2.32
CA ARG A 40 8.66 3.41 2.63
C ARG A 40 7.99 4.23 3.74
N GLU A 41 8.34 3.92 4.99
CA GLU A 41 7.90 4.62 6.22
C GLU A 41 6.38 4.60 6.53
N HIS A 42 6.00 5.27 7.63
CA HIS A 42 4.74 5.06 8.34
C HIS A 42 3.52 5.48 7.53
N LEU A 43 2.47 4.70 7.71
CA LEU A 43 1.12 5.08 7.32
C LEU A 43 0.69 6.32 8.09
N VAL A 44 0.72 7.48 7.43
CA VAL A 44 0.16 8.71 8.00
C VAL A 44 -1.36 8.61 7.97
N THR A 45 -1.94 8.32 9.13
CA THR A 45 -3.39 8.27 9.36
C THR A 45 -3.96 9.67 9.53
N MET A 46 -5.18 9.87 9.05
CA MET A 46 -5.95 11.11 9.17
C MET A 46 -7.33 10.77 9.73
N PHE A 47 -7.75 11.53 10.74
CA PHE A 47 -9.05 11.39 11.40
C PHE A 47 -9.30 9.97 11.94
N PRO A 48 -8.44 9.45 12.84
CA PRO A 48 -8.68 8.15 13.43
C PRO A 48 -9.91 8.18 14.34
N GLU A 49 -10.89 7.34 14.02
CA GLU A 49 -12.03 7.05 14.87
C GLU A 49 -11.78 5.72 15.58
N VAL A 50 -11.84 5.75 16.91
CA VAL A 50 -11.64 4.58 17.75
C VAL A 50 -12.97 4.22 18.39
N SER A 51 -13.39 2.97 18.23
CA SER A 51 -14.60 2.42 18.83
C SER A 51 -14.26 1.14 19.59
N PHE A 52 -14.86 1.00 20.77
CA PHE A 52 -14.67 -0.16 21.62
C PHE A 52 -16.02 -0.83 21.86
N SER A 53 -16.17 -2.06 21.39
CA SER A 53 -17.38 -2.85 21.60
C SER A 53 -17.18 -3.78 22.78
N LEU A 54 -17.81 -3.48 23.92
CA LEU A 54 -17.79 -4.31 25.13
C LEU A 54 -18.37 -5.71 24.86
N ASP A 55 -19.47 -5.78 24.12
CA ASP A 55 -20.20 -7.03 23.84
C ASP A 55 -19.37 -8.06 23.04
N HIS A 56 -18.36 -7.58 22.33
CA HIS A 56 -17.49 -8.40 21.49
C HIS A 56 -16.03 -8.35 21.92
N ASN A 57 -15.72 -7.57 22.97
CA ASN A 57 -14.38 -7.18 23.34
C ASN A 57 -13.50 -6.85 22.12
N THR A 58 -14.01 -5.98 21.23
CA THR A 58 -13.28 -5.59 20.02
C THR A 58 -12.94 -4.12 20.06
N LEU A 59 -11.67 -3.81 19.84
CA LEU A 59 -11.19 -2.49 19.54
C LEU A 59 -11.17 -2.32 18.02
N ARG A 60 -11.92 -1.37 17.50
CA ARG A 60 -11.96 -1.04 16.09
C ARG A 60 -11.44 0.37 15.87
N VAL A 61 -10.45 0.48 15.00
CA VAL A 61 -9.86 1.76 14.55
C VAL A 61 -10.18 1.94 13.08
N THR A 62 -10.82 3.05 12.73
CA THR A 62 -11.11 3.43 11.34
C THR A 62 -10.44 4.75 11.04
N SER A 63 -9.71 4.84 9.92
CA SER A 63 -8.98 6.06 9.56
C SER A 63 -8.85 6.18 8.05
N ARG A 64 -8.65 7.39 7.54
CA ARG A 64 -8.11 7.60 6.20
C ARG A 64 -6.59 7.57 6.23
N LEU A 65 -5.95 7.12 5.16
CA LEU A 65 -4.51 7.25 4.99
C LEU A 65 -4.24 8.43 4.05
N ARG A 66 -3.27 9.28 4.42
CA ARG A 66 -2.87 10.42 3.60
C ARG A 66 -2.26 9.96 2.29
N LYS A 67 -1.20 9.15 2.40
CA LYS A 67 -0.51 8.49 1.30
C LYS A 67 0.16 7.23 1.83
N LEU A 68 0.38 6.29 0.93
CA LEU A 68 1.16 5.07 1.13
C LEU A 68 2.21 5.01 0.03
N PHE A 69 3.47 4.75 0.40
CA PHE A 69 4.58 4.66 -0.53
C PHE A 69 5.16 3.26 -0.46
N ILE A 70 5.13 2.54 -1.57
CA ILE A 70 5.74 1.22 -1.71
C ILE A 70 6.91 1.34 -2.65
N ASP A 71 8.09 1.04 -2.17
CA ASP A 71 9.28 0.96 -2.99
C ASP A 71 9.42 -0.41 -3.61
N ALA A 72 9.89 -0.43 -4.86
CA ALA A 72 10.16 -1.65 -5.57
C ALA A 72 11.28 -1.43 -6.60
N GLU A 73 12.03 -2.49 -6.85
CA GLU A 73 12.76 -2.61 -8.11
C GLU A 73 11.81 -3.15 -9.18
N TYR A 74 12.07 -2.87 -10.46
CA TYR A 74 11.27 -3.41 -11.55
C TYR A 74 12.13 -4.02 -12.66
N ILE A 75 11.55 -5.02 -13.33
CA ILE A 75 12.07 -5.60 -14.58
C ILE A 75 10.95 -5.56 -15.63
N ILE A 76 11.25 -4.98 -16.78
CA ILE A 76 10.33 -4.93 -17.93
C ILE A 76 10.64 -6.08 -18.90
N TYR A 77 9.60 -6.80 -19.28
CA TYR A 77 9.60 -7.76 -20.37
C TYR A 77 8.72 -7.21 -21.50
N ARG A 78 9.39 -6.73 -22.56
CA ARG A 78 8.72 -6.28 -23.78
C ARG A 78 8.45 -7.49 -24.66
N ASN A 79 7.23 -7.58 -25.21
CA ASN A 79 6.95 -8.59 -26.21
C ASN A 79 7.75 -8.24 -27.48
N THR A 80 8.72 -9.07 -27.86
CA THR A 80 9.53 -8.87 -29.07
C THR A 80 8.89 -9.47 -30.33
N SER A 81 7.70 -10.05 -30.21
CA SER A 81 6.97 -10.55 -31.39
C SER A 81 6.29 -9.40 -32.13
N ASN A 82 6.54 -9.28 -33.43
CA ASN A 82 5.89 -8.33 -34.35
C ASN A 82 4.39 -8.64 -34.59
N ILE A 83 3.77 -9.51 -33.79
CA ILE A 83 2.38 -9.90 -33.95
C ILE A 83 1.57 -9.16 -32.87
N ILE A 84 1.17 -7.94 -33.22
CA ILE A 84 0.19 -7.19 -32.44
C ILE A 84 -1.16 -7.85 -32.71
N TYR A 85 -1.62 -8.72 -31.81
CA TYR A 85 -3.02 -9.15 -31.82
C TYR A 85 -3.88 -7.95 -31.44
N ASP A 86 -4.42 -7.28 -32.46
CA ASP A 86 -5.24 -6.08 -32.41
C ASP A 86 -6.65 -6.34 -31.83
N VAL A 87 -6.72 -7.00 -30.66
CA VAL A 87 -7.98 -7.43 -30.02
C VAL A 87 -8.18 -6.80 -28.65
N PHE A 88 -7.13 -6.22 -28.05
CA PHE A 88 -7.24 -5.48 -26.80
C PHE A 88 -6.79 -4.05 -27.03
N LYS A 89 -7.69 -3.08 -26.84
CA LYS A 89 -7.36 -1.65 -26.84
C LYS A 89 -6.12 -1.47 -25.96
N PRO A 90 -4.97 -1.05 -26.51
CA PRO A 90 -3.77 -0.84 -25.73
C PRO A 90 -4.09 0.14 -24.60
N TYR A 91 -3.59 -0.11 -23.40
CA TYR A 91 -3.68 0.88 -22.32
C TYR A 91 -2.95 2.12 -22.84
N ALA A 92 -3.69 3.18 -23.16
CA ALA A 92 -3.21 4.22 -24.09
C ALA A 92 -1.94 4.95 -23.62
N ASN A 93 -1.52 4.76 -22.37
CA ASN A 93 -0.37 5.43 -21.75
C ASN A 93 0.34 4.51 -20.73
N SER A 94 0.96 3.41 -21.17
CA SER A 94 1.90 2.69 -20.29
C SER A 94 3.11 3.57 -19.99
N PRO A 95 3.44 3.89 -18.73
CA PRO A 95 4.64 4.65 -18.42
C PRO A 95 5.91 3.84 -18.71
N PHE A 96 5.81 2.51 -18.82
CA PHE A 96 6.93 1.60 -19.08
C PHE A 96 7.20 1.38 -20.58
N SER A 97 6.32 1.86 -21.46
CA SER A 97 6.55 1.83 -22.91
C SER A 97 7.48 2.94 -23.40
N TYR A 98 7.70 3.99 -22.61
CA TYR A 98 8.58 5.10 -23.01
C TYR A 98 10.03 4.63 -23.16
N ALA A 99 10.69 5.08 -24.24
CA ALA A 99 12.08 4.73 -24.53
C ALA A 99 13.06 5.19 -23.44
N GLN A 100 12.73 6.26 -22.71
CA GLN A 100 13.52 6.80 -21.59
C GLN A 100 13.46 5.93 -20.32
N VAL A 101 12.51 4.99 -20.24
CA VAL A 101 12.41 4.05 -19.13
C VAL A 101 13.28 2.83 -19.44
N ALA A 102 14.26 2.59 -18.56
CA ALA A 102 15.19 1.49 -18.67
C ALA A 102 14.48 0.14 -18.47
N LYS A 103 15.08 -0.95 -18.97
CA LYS A 103 14.52 -2.30 -18.79
C LYS A 103 14.49 -2.74 -17.32
N ARG A 104 15.38 -2.18 -16.49
CA ARG A 104 15.45 -2.38 -15.04
C ARG A 104 15.68 -1.04 -14.37
N GLY A 105 15.11 -0.87 -13.18
CA GLY A 105 15.30 0.33 -12.38
C GLY A 105 14.48 0.27 -11.10
N SER A 106 14.31 1.43 -10.46
CA SER A 106 13.52 1.58 -9.24
C SER A 106 12.24 2.36 -9.51
N ALA A 107 11.18 1.98 -8.83
CA ALA A 107 9.89 2.65 -8.88
C ALA A 107 9.28 2.74 -7.48
N THR A 108 8.48 3.77 -7.27
CA THR A 108 7.64 3.89 -6.08
C THR A 108 6.17 3.82 -6.49
N ILE A 109 5.43 2.87 -5.93
CA ILE A 109 3.98 2.77 -6.06
C ILE A 109 3.37 3.64 -4.96
N ILE A 110 2.53 4.59 -5.35
CA ILE A 110 1.93 5.57 -4.44
C ILE A 110 0.43 5.27 -4.35
N GLY A 111 -0.03 4.87 -3.16
CA GLY A 111 -1.43 4.73 -2.83
C GLY A 111 -1.98 6.01 -2.21
N ALA A 112 -3.05 6.57 -2.76
CA ALA A 112 -3.75 7.73 -2.23
C ALA A 112 -5.24 7.44 -1.99
N GLY A 113 -5.86 8.18 -1.06
CA GLY A 113 -7.30 8.08 -0.78
C GLY A 113 -7.73 6.78 -0.08
N CYS A 114 -6.77 6.01 0.45
CA CYS A 114 -7.04 4.75 1.12
C CYS A 114 -7.80 4.94 2.44
N ASN A 115 -8.72 4.01 2.73
CA ASN A 115 -9.34 3.85 4.04
C ASN A 115 -8.74 2.62 4.72
N MET A 116 -8.38 2.77 5.99
CA MET A 116 -7.87 1.71 6.85
C MET A 116 -8.91 1.38 7.92
N ILE A 117 -9.16 0.09 8.10
CA ILE A 117 -9.96 -0.46 9.19
C ILE A 117 -9.09 -1.50 9.89
N SER A 118 -8.80 -1.28 11.16
CA SER A 118 -8.17 -2.27 12.04
C SER A 118 -9.19 -2.75 13.06
N GLN A 119 -9.24 -4.05 13.30
CA GLN A 119 -10.05 -4.67 14.34
C GLN A 119 -9.18 -5.62 15.14
N SER A 120 -9.13 -5.39 16.44
CA SER A 120 -8.38 -6.21 17.38
C SER A 120 -9.31 -6.77 18.43
N ILE A 121 -9.25 -8.09 18.64
CA ILE A 121 -9.88 -8.71 19.81
C ILE A 121 -9.04 -8.31 21.00
N VAL A 122 -9.68 -7.83 22.06
CA VAL A 122 -9.01 -7.44 23.29
C VAL A 122 -9.58 -8.23 24.46
N GLN A 123 -8.81 -8.33 25.53
CA GLN A 123 -9.26 -8.90 26.80
C GLN A 123 -8.85 -7.94 27.89
N MET A 124 -9.83 -7.47 28.68
CA MET A 124 -9.53 -6.70 29.87
C MET A 124 -9.08 -7.65 30.98
N VAL A 125 -7.88 -7.44 31.50
CA VAL A 125 -7.33 -8.17 32.64
C VAL A 125 -6.97 -7.15 33.71
N GLY A 126 -7.85 -6.97 34.68
CA GLY A 126 -7.73 -5.90 35.67
C GLY A 126 -7.84 -4.51 35.03
N VAL A 127 -6.83 -3.67 35.21
CA VAL A 127 -6.73 -2.32 34.60
C VAL A 127 -5.99 -2.31 33.26
N SER A 128 -5.55 -3.47 32.76
CA SER A 128 -4.77 -3.58 31.53
C SER A 128 -5.60 -4.20 30.40
N LEU A 129 -5.37 -3.72 29.18
CA LEU A 129 -5.91 -4.30 27.95
C LEU A 129 -4.87 -5.22 27.33
N ARG A 130 -5.22 -6.50 27.20
CA ARG A 130 -4.46 -7.44 26.37
C ARG A 130 -5.05 -7.45 24.97
N VAL A 131 -4.21 -7.27 23.96
CA VAL A 131 -4.63 -7.34 22.56
C VAL A 131 -4.32 -8.73 22.02
N GLY A 132 -5.35 -9.43 21.58
CA GLY A 132 -5.28 -10.73 20.93
C GLY A 132 -5.11 -10.60 19.41
N SER A 133 -5.89 -11.36 18.65
CA SER A 133 -5.83 -11.31 17.19
C SER A 133 -6.20 -9.94 16.64
N THR A 134 -5.45 -9.49 15.64
CA THR A 134 -5.69 -8.23 14.93
C THR A 134 -5.91 -8.53 13.46
N SER A 135 -6.86 -7.83 12.86
CA SER A 135 -7.14 -7.85 11.44
C SER A 135 -7.08 -6.43 10.91
N VAL A 136 -6.44 -6.25 9.76
CA VAL A 136 -6.26 -4.95 9.12
C VAL A 136 -6.80 -5.06 7.72
N ARG A 137 -7.54 -4.05 7.29
CA ARG A 137 -8.10 -3.97 5.95
C ARG A 137 -7.86 -2.57 5.40
N ILE A 138 -7.28 -2.52 4.22
CA ILE A 138 -7.09 -1.29 3.45
C ILE A 138 -8.00 -1.36 2.23
N THR A 139 -8.70 -0.27 1.91
CA THR A 139 -9.67 -0.22 0.81
C THR A 139 -9.78 1.15 0.17
N GLY A 140 -10.19 1.19 -1.11
CA GLY A 140 -10.47 2.43 -1.82
C GLY A 140 -9.22 3.21 -2.21
N CYS A 141 -8.08 2.52 -2.28
CA CYS A 141 -6.81 3.11 -2.71
C CYS A 141 -6.82 3.38 -4.21
N GLN A 142 -6.31 4.54 -4.60
CA GLN A 142 -5.92 4.85 -5.97
C GLN A 142 -4.40 4.75 -6.06
N PHE A 143 -3.91 3.85 -6.90
CA PHE A 143 -2.48 3.62 -7.06
C PHE A 143 -1.92 4.26 -8.33
N THR A 144 -0.85 5.03 -8.16
CA THR A 144 0.00 5.54 -9.23
C THR A 144 1.39 4.94 -9.12
N VAL A 145 2.16 4.96 -10.21
CA VAL A 145 3.58 4.58 -10.19
C VAL A 145 4.42 5.81 -10.51
N GLU A 146 5.51 5.97 -9.77
CA GLU A 146 6.57 6.93 -10.03
C GLU A 146 7.83 6.15 -10.42
N ILE A 147 8.34 6.39 -11.62
CA ILE A 147 9.52 5.70 -12.17
C ILE A 147 10.71 6.65 -12.16
N TYR A 148 11.80 6.23 -11.53
CA TYR A 148 13.06 6.96 -11.49
C TYR A 148 13.99 6.48 -12.62
N SER A 149 14.71 7.43 -13.23
CA SER A 149 15.67 7.13 -14.29
C SER A 149 16.98 7.87 -14.06
N ASP A 150 17.88 7.21 -13.32
CA ASP A 150 19.18 7.78 -12.95
C ASP A 150 20.06 8.09 -14.17
N LYS A 151 19.83 7.38 -15.28
CA LYS A 151 20.65 7.46 -16.49
C LYS A 151 20.37 8.71 -17.33
N TYR A 152 19.13 9.20 -17.35
CA TYR A 152 18.72 10.22 -18.32
C TYR A 152 18.55 11.63 -17.71
N LYS A 153 18.73 11.81 -16.38
CA LYS A 153 18.50 13.09 -15.67
C LYS A 153 17.14 13.73 -16.01
N THR A 154 16.18 12.94 -16.46
CA THR A 154 14.83 13.36 -16.77
C THR A 154 13.99 13.36 -15.50
N PRO A 155 12.98 14.24 -15.39
CA PRO A 155 12.05 14.20 -14.26
C PRO A 155 11.40 12.81 -14.16
N PRO A 156 11.07 12.34 -12.94
CA PRO A 156 10.43 11.05 -12.74
C PRO A 156 9.08 11.00 -13.47
N VAL A 157 8.75 9.83 -14.02
CA VAL A 157 7.48 9.63 -14.71
C VAL A 157 6.45 9.19 -13.68
N VAL A 158 5.42 10.01 -13.45
CA VAL A 158 4.30 9.70 -12.55
C VAL A 158 3.05 9.43 -13.38
N ALA A 159 2.45 8.25 -13.24
CA ALA A 159 1.26 7.89 -13.99
C ALA A 159 0.30 6.96 -13.23
N PRO A 160 -1.03 7.09 -13.44
CA PRO A 160 -1.98 6.06 -13.05
C PRO A 160 -1.71 4.81 -13.90
N TYR A 161 -1.42 3.70 -13.24
CA TYR A 161 -0.93 2.49 -13.92
C TYR A 161 -1.76 1.24 -13.59
N PHE A 162 -2.26 1.15 -12.37
CA PHE A 162 -2.95 -0.05 -11.91
C PHE A 162 -4.44 0.01 -12.25
N SER A 163 -4.94 -1.07 -12.84
CA SER A 163 -6.38 -1.28 -13.02
C SER A 163 -7.10 -1.39 -11.66
N PRO A 164 -8.44 -1.26 -11.62
CA PRO A 164 -9.20 -1.43 -10.38
C PRO A 164 -8.99 -2.80 -9.73
N GLN A 165 -8.78 -3.86 -10.53
CA GLN A 165 -8.52 -5.19 -10.00
C GLN A 165 -7.12 -5.29 -9.38
N GLN A 166 -6.10 -4.81 -10.08
CA GLN A 166 -4.72 -4.77 -9.57
C GLN A 166 -4.62 -3.91 -8.30
N SER A 167 -5.38 -2.82 -8.22
CA SER A 167 -5.48 -1.99 -7.02
C SER A 167 -6.02 -2.78 -5.83
N LYS A 168 -7.08 -3.58 -6.01
CA LYS A 168 -7.60 -4.47 -4.95
C LYS A 168 -6.60 -5.55 -4.55
N ASP A 169 -5.81 -6.05 -5.48
CA ASP A 169 -4.79 -7.06 -5.19
C ASP A 169 -3.65 -6.46 -4.36
N LEU A 170 -3.21 -5.23 -4.69
CA LEU A 170 -2.26 -4.47 -3.88
C LEU A 170 -2.80 -4.16 -2.48
N GLU A 171 -4.06 -3.72 -2.37
CA GLU A 171 -4.71 -3.49 -1.07
C GLU A 171 -4.63 -4.73 -0.16
N LYS A 172 -4.90 -5.93 -0.70
CA LYS A 172 -4.82 -7.19 0.03
C LYS A 172 -3.39 -7.52 0.45
N LEU A 173 -2.41 -7.32 -0.44
CA LEU A 173 -1.00 -7.59 -0.15
C LEU A 173 -0.51 -6.72 1.01
N ILE A 174 -0.81 -5.42 0.98
CA ILE A 174 -0.44 -4.47 2.04
C ILE A 174 -1.16 -4.82 3.34
N ALA A 175 -2.46 -5.12 3.28
CA ALA A 175 -3.24 -5.45 4.46
C ALA A 175 -2.66 -6.66 5.20
N ASN A 176 -2.24 -7.69 4.47
CA ASN A 176 -1.65 -8.90 5.04
C ASN A 176 -0.29 -8.64 5.71
N SER A 177 0.56 -7.79 5.13
CA SER A 177 1.89 -7.51 5.68
C SER A 177 1.84 -6.63 6.94
N GLN A 178 0.81 -5.78 7.08
CA GLN A 178 0.61 -4.89 8.22
C GLN A 178 0.00 -5.58 9.46
N LEU A 179 -0.45 -6.84 9.35
CA LEU A 179 -1.11 -7.58 10.44
C LEU A 179 -0.19 -7.83 11.65
N GLU A 180 1.06 -8.18 11.41
CA GLU A 180 2.00 -8.55 12.48
C GLU A 180 2.44 -7.32 13.29
N GLU A 181 2.61 -6.18 12.63
CA GLU A 181 3.16 -4.98 13.27
C GLU A 181 2.09 -4.15 13.99
N ILE A 182 0.89 -4.01 13.42
CA ILE A 182 -0.23 -3.35 14.12
C ILE A 182 -0.62 -4.18 15.36
N ALA A 183 -0.56 -5.51 15.28
CA ALA A 183 -0.76 -6.38 16.44
C ALA A 183 0.32 -6.17 17.52
N ALA A 184 1.59 -6.08 17.13
CA ALA A 184 2.70 -5.90 18.07
C ALA A 184 2.64 -4.55 18.82
N ARG A 185 2.16 -3.48 18.18
CA ARG A 185 2.16 -2.13 18.77
C ARG A 185 0.92 -1.77 19.58
N LEU A 186 -0.17 -2.50 19.42
CA LEU A 186 -1.34 -2.36 20.29
C LEU A 186 -1.17 -3.08 21.63
N GLN A 187 -0.14 -3.93 21.77
CA GLN A 187 0.20 -4.64 23.00
C GLN A 187 1.17 -3.87 23.92
N GLY A 188 1.64 -2.69 23.53
CA GLY A 188 2.62 -1.85 24.25
C GLY A 188 2.01 -0.60 24.87
#